data_AF-A0A926H1J4-F1
#
_entry.id   AF-A0A926H1J4-F1
#
_cell.length_a   1.000
_cell.length_b   1.000
_cell.length_c   1.000
_cell.angle_alpha   90.00
_cell.angle_beta   90.00
_cell.angle_gamma   90.00
#
_symmetry.space_group_name_H-M   'P 1'
#
loop_
_entity.id
_entity.type
_entity.pdbx_description
1 polymer ?
#
loop_
_entity_poly.entity_id
_entity_poly.type
_entity_poly.pdbx_seq_one_letter_code
_entity_poly.pdbx_strand_id
1 'polypeptide(L)'
;MAKGSRDWAQLDAFEAEYAERLAAEKKRGASDSPFFRFLRLLATNATFAYTDDIKARDDDSRRLFALRNKIIALREKLAVPADDDGLLSAERDYLPTVPKEKSGLRVTADVLSENYLYPVTFADVRETLATLPPEHAAVVDAVHLTNRKNETADADWGWGTIRLHCVLESVKNTEGAVIAGRRIHAKRMSGQDVERFGGKLEWEGRQLFAVWNIADYRTFVLKRVLIHEVAHGVAE
;
A
#
# COMPACT_ATOMS: atom_id res chain seq x y z
N MET A 1 -18.75 -35.86 -18.87
CA MET A 1 -17.61 -35.36 -18.07
C MET A 1 -18.11 -34.84 -16.75
N ALA A 2 -17.49 -35.23 -15.63
CA ALA A 2 -17.81 -34.66 -14.31
C ALA A 2 -17.47 -33.16 -14.31
N LYS A 3 -18.24 -32.35 -13.57
CA LYS A 3 -18.13 -30.87 -13.56
C LYS A 3 -16.69 -30.39 -13.30
N GLY A 4 -15.97 -31.04 -12.37
CA GLY A 4 -14.56 -30.73 -12.09
C GLY A 4 -13.61 -31.02 -13.25
N SER A 5 -13.82 -32.10 -14.01
CA SER A 5 -12.99 -32.43 -15.19
C SER A 5 -13.15 -31.42 -16.32
N ARG A 6 -14.32 -30.77 -16.43
CA ARG A 6 -14.54 -29.70 -17.42
C ARG A 6 -13.87 -28.39 -17.02
N ASP A 7 -13.91 -28.06 -15.73
CA ASP A 7 -13.30 -26.84 -15.20
C ASP A 7 -11.76 -26.90 -15.31
N TRP A 8 -11.13 -28.06 -15.05
CA TRP A 8 -9.70 -28.29 -15.28
C TRP A 8 -9.30 -28.16 -16.76
N ALA A 9 -10.02 -28.84 -17.67
CA ALA A 9 -9.74 -28.74 -19.10
C ALA A 9 -9.91 -27.31 -19.65
N GLN A 10 -10.82 -26.53 -19.06
CA GLN A 10 -11.01 -25.12 -19.42
C GLN A 10 -9.89 -24.24 -18.87
N LEU A 11 -9.40 -24.52 -17.66
CA LEU A 11 -8.23 -23.85 -17.09
C LEU A 11 -7.00 -24.08 -17.97
N ASP A 12 -6.69 -25.34 -18.31
CA ASP A 12 -5.56 -25.70 -19.16
C ASP A 12 -5.61 -24.98 -20.52
N ALA A 13 -6.80 -24.93 -21.14
CA ALA A 13 -7.00 -24.25 -22.41
C ALA A 13 -6.75 -22.73 -22.31
N PHE A 14 -7.22 -22.09 -21.23
CA PHE A 14 -6.97 -20.67 -21.02
C PHE A 14 -5.52 -20.37 -20.68
N GLU A 15 -4.86 -21.20 -19.88
CA GLU A 15 -3.44 -21.04 -19.57
C GLU A 15 -2.57 -21.19 -20.83
N ALA A 16 -2.90 -22.15 -21.70
CA ALA A 16 -2.22 -22.30 -23.00
C ALA A 16 -2.43 -21.09 -23.91
N GLU A 17 -3.67 -20.62 -24.09
CA GLU A 17 -3.96 -19.43 -24.90
C GLU A 17 -3.26 -18.19 -24.34
N TYR A 18 -3.24 -18.06 -23.01
CA TYR A 18 -2.61 -16.93 -22.32
C TYR A 18 -1.10 -16.92 -22.52
N ALA A 19 -0.44 -18.08 -22.41
CA ALA A 19 0.99 -18.21 -22.66
C ALA A 19 1.37 -17.88 -24.12
N GLU A 20 0.57 -18.33 -25.09
CA GLU A 20 0.78 -18.01 -26.50
C GLU A 20 0.68 -16.50 -26.77
N ARG A 21 -0.35 -15.86 -26.21
CA ARG A 21 -0.54 -14.41 -26.36
C ARG A 21 0.54 -13.59 -25.66
N LEU A 22 1.00 -14.02 -24.49
CA LEU A 22 2.13 -13.42 -23.80
C LEU A 22 3.40 -13.44 -24.68
N ALA A 23 3.67 -14.57 -25.33
CA ALA A 23 4.79 -14.71 -26.24
C ALA A 23 4.66 -13.77 -27.46
N ALA A 24 3.44 -13.66 -28.03
CA ALA A 24 3.17 -12.76 -29.14
C ALA A 24 3.33 -11.28 -28.76
N GLU A 25 2.82 -10.89 -27.59
CA GLU A 25 2.95 -9.52 -27.07
C GLU A 25 4.41 -9.15 -26.80
N LYS A 26 5.23 -10.10 -26.31
CA LYS A 26 6.67 -9.86 -26.11
C LYS A 26 7.37 -9.59 -27.44
N LYS A 27 7.00 -10.32 -28.50
CA LYS A 27 7.53 -10.11 -29.85
C LYS A 27 7.10 -8.76 -30.45
N ARG A 28 5.92 -8.25 -30.11
CA ARG A 28 5.44 -6.92 -30.55
C ARG A 28 6.22 -5.76 -29.94
N GLY A 29 6.81 -5.94 -28.75
CA GLY A 29 7.65 -4.94 -28.09
C GLY A 29 7.39 -4.86 -26.59
N ALA A 30 8.04 -5.74 -25.82
CA ALA A 30 7.83 -5.85 -24.37
C ALA A 30 8.15 -4.58 -23.55
N SER A 31 8.92 -3.62 -24.10
CA SER A 31 9.26 -2.36 -23.43
C SER A 31 8.09 -1.38 -23.37
N ASP A 32 7.22 -1.37 -24.40
CA ASP A 32 6.12 -0.41 -24.55
C ASP A 32 4.73 -1.02 -24.34
N SER A 33 4.65 -2.34 -24.13
CA SER A 33 3.39 -3.03 -23.84
C SER A 33 2.79 -2.56 -22.49
N PRO A 34 1.55 -2.04 -22.49
CA PRO A 34 0.83 -1.74 -21.25
C PRO A 34 0.69 -2.95 -20.34
N PHE A 35 0.59 -4.15 -20.93
CA PHE A 35 0.46 -5.40 -20.20
C PHE A 35 1.74 -5.78 -19.44
N PHE A 36 2.90 -5.73 -20.10
CA PHE A 36 4.17 -6.00 -19.41
C PHE A 36 4.54 -4.92 -18.39
N ARG A 37 4.12 -3.67 -18.62
CA ARG A 37 4.23 -2.62 -17.60
C ARG A 37 3.39 -2.95 -16.38
N PHE A 38 2.15 -3.42 -16.56
CA PHE A 38 1.32 -3.92 -15.47
C PHE A 38 1.99 -5.08 -14.73
N LEU A 39 2.49 -6.11 -15.42
CA LEU A 39 3.15 -7.25 -14.79
C LEU A 39 4.38 -6.82 -13.97
N ARG A 40 5.20 -5.88 -14.46
CA ARG A 40 6.34 -5.34 -13.69
C ARG A 40 5.90 -4.58 -12.45
N LEU A 41 4.81 -3.82 -12.54
CA LEU A 41 4.26 -3.08 -11.40
C LEU A 41 3.67 -4.03 -10.35
N LEU A 42 2.96 -5.06 -10.80
CA LEU A 42 2.45 -6.15 -9.96
C LEU A 42 3.61 -6.86 -9.24
N ALA A 43 4.67 -7.21 -9.97
CA ALA A 43 5.86 -7.85 -9.41
C ALA A 43 6.67 -6.98 -8.42
N THR A 44 6.48 -5.65 -8.46
CA THR A 44 7.18 -4.69 -7.57
C THR A 44 6.28 -4.16 -6.44
N ASN A 45 5.09 -4.75 -6.29
CA ASN A 45 4.07 -4.36 -5.33
C ASN A 45 3.72 -2.86 -5.37
N ALA A 46 3.92 -2.22 -6.54
CA ALA A 46 3.62 -0.81 -6.70
C ALA A 46 2.09 -0.63 -6.71
N THR A 47 1.56 0.10 -5.71
CA THR A 47 0.13 0.39 -5.61
C THR A 47 -0.39 0.99 -6.91
N PHE A 48 -1.34 0.31 -7.56
CA PHE A 48 -1.99 0.82 -8.76
C PHE A 48 -3.45 1.17 -8.44
N ALA A 49 -3.83 2.41 -8.73
CA ALA A 49 -5.23 2.73 -8.99
C ALA A 49 -5.53 2.16 -10.38
N TYR A 50 -6.32 1.09 -10.44
CA TYR A 50 -6.75 0.40 -11.65
C TYR A 50 -7.57 1.35 -12.55
N THR A 51 -6.91 2.21 -13.33
CA THR A 51 -7.59 3.18 -14.20
C THR A 51 -7.97 2.53 -15.53
N ASP A 52 -9.16 2.86 -16.03
CA ASP A 52 -9.65 2.42 -17.34
C ASP A 52 -8.73 2.88 -18.50
N ASP A 53 -7.82 3.83 -18.24
CA ASP A 53 -6.81 4.31 -19.18
C ASP A 53 -5.79 3.23 -19.61
N ILE A 54 -5.47 2.24 -18.75
CA ILE A 54 -4.60 1.12 -19.15
C ILE A 54 -5.32 0.15 -20.10
N LYS A 55 -6.63 -0.05 -19.87
CA LYS A 55 -7.46 -0.86 -20.77
C LYS A 55 -7.68 -0.16 -22.10
N ALA A 56 -7.53 1.16 -22.20
CA ALA A 56 -8.02 1.94 -23.34
C ALA A 56 -7.17 1.86 -24.63
N ARG A 57 -5.93 1.33 -24.59
CA ARG A 57 -4.95 1.60 -25.67
C ARG A 57 -4.75 0.52 -26.74
N ASP A 58 -4.99 -0.76 -26.48
CA ASP A 58 -4.79 -1.85 -27.47
C ASP A 58 -5.66 -3.08 -27.17
N ASP A 59 -6.29 -3.66 -28.20
CA ASP A 59 -7.24 -4.77 -28.05
C ASP A 59 -6.56 -6.09 -27.63
N ASP A 60 -5.29 -6.31 -27.99
CA ASP A 60 -4.57 -7.52 -27.59
C ASP A 60 -4.16 -7.45 -26.11
N SER A 61 -3.75 -6.28 -25.62
CA SER A 61 -3.56 -6.03 -24.19
C SER A 61 -4.86 -6.28 -23.39
N ARG A 62 -6.03 -5.81 -23.87
CA ARG A 62 -7.32 -6.08 -23.21
C ARG A 62 -7.63 -7.58 -23.11
N ARG A 63 -7.34 -8.34 -24.17
CA ARG A 63 -7.56 -9.79 -24.21
C ARG A 63 -6.65 -10.51 -23.21
N LEU A 64 -5.40 -10.09 -23.06
CA LEU A 64 -4.49 -10.61 -22.04
C LEU A 64 -5.04 -10.39 -20.63
N PHE A 65 -5.51 -9.18 -20.31
CA PHE A 65 -6.16 -8.91 -19.02
C PHE A 65 -7.42 -9.77 -18.79
N ALA A 66 -8.26 -9.91 -19.82
CA ALA A 66 -9.48 -10.71 -19.71
C ALA A 66 -9.18 -12.20 -19.48
N LEU A 67 -8.19 -12.75 -20.19
CA LEU A 67 -7.76 -14.14 -20.01
C LEU A 67 -7.14 -14.37 -18.63
N ARG A 68 -6.28 -13.46 -18.18
CA ARG A 68 -5.70 -13.48 -16.82
C ARG A 68 -6.78 -13.56 -15.74
N ASN A 69 -7.80 -12.68 -15.82
CA ASN A 69 -8.90 -12.68 -14.85
C ASN A 69 -9.74 -13.96 -14.90
N LYS A 70 -9.95 -14.53 -16.10
CA LYS A 70 -10.65 -15.82 -16.25
C LYS A 70 -9.87 -16.97 -15.63
N ILE A 71 -8.54 -16.98 -15.78
CA ILE A 71 -7.65 -17.98 -15.18
C ILE A 71 -7.71 -17.88 -13.65
N ILE A 72 -7.58 -16.67 -13.10
CA ILE A 72 -7.65 -16.43 -11.65
C ILE A 72 -8.99 -16.92 -11.09
N ALA A 73 -10.11 -16.51 -11.69
CA ALA A 73 -11.44 -16.93 -11.25
C ALA A 73 -11.64 -18.46 -11.32
N LEU A 74 -11.05 -19.13 -12.31
CA LEU A 74 -11.09 -20.59 -12.42
C LEU A 74 -10.18 -21.29 -11.40
N ARG A 75 -8.98 -20.77 -11.15
CA ARG A 75 -8.06 -21.27 -10.10
C ARG A 75 -8.70 -21.16 -8.72
N GLU A 76 -9.32 -20.02 -8.41
CA GLU A 76 -10.10 -19.83 -7.17
C GLU A 76 -11.23 -20.85 -7.06
N LYS A 77 -12.01 -21.04 -8.13
CA LYS A 77 -13.10 -22.03 -8.18
C LYS A 77 -12.62 -23.47 -8.02
N LEU A 78 -11.42 -23.78 -8.49
CA LEU A 78 -10.78 -25.09 -8.38
C LEU A 78 -9.96 -25.25 -7.08
N ALA A 79 -9.98 -24.25 -6.19
CA ALA A 79 -9.18 -24.19 -4.97
C ALA A 79 -7.67 -24.40 -5.20
N VAL A 80 -7.18 -23.93 -6.35
CA VAL A 80 -5.75 -23.86 -6.64
C VAL A 80 -5.18 -22.65 -5.88
N PRO A 81 -4.20 -22.84 -4.99
CA PRO A 81 -3.60 -21.74 -4.26
C PRO A 81 -3.10 -20.64 -5.21
N ALA A 82 -3.32 -19.38 -4.82
CA ALA A 82 -2.66 -18.26 -5.45
C ALA A 82 -1.19 -18.26 -5.03
N ASP A 83 -0.33 -17.88 -5.97
CA ASP A 83 1.09 -17.65 -5.67
C ASP A 83 1.26 -16.36 -4.86
N ASP A 84 2.25 -16.31 -3.95
CA ASP A 84 2.48 -15.20 -3.01
C ASP A 84 2.73 -13.84 -3.70
N ASP A 85 3.19 -13.86 -4.95
CA ASP A 85 3.48 -12.68 -5.77
C ASP A 85 2.28 -12.25 -6.64
N GLY A 86 1.16 -12.97 -6.56
CA GLY A 86 -0.03 -12.73 -7.37
C GLY A 86 0.18 -12.95 -8.86
N LEU A 87 1.33 -13.51 -9.28
CA LEU A 87 1.69 -13.77 -10.67
C LEU A 87 1.27 -15.19 -11.09
N LEU A 88 0.83 -15.33 -12.34
CA LEU A 88 0.64 -16.64 -12.95
C LEU A 88 1.99 -17.23 -13.39
N SER A 89 2.11 -18.56 -13.39
CA SER A 89 3.37 -19.24 -13.77
C SER A 89 3.91 -18.77 -15.12
N ALA A 90 3.03 -18.58 -16.12
CA ALA A 90 3.41 -18.11 -17.44
C ALA A 90 3.96 -16.67 -17.46
N GLU A 91 3.66 -15.82 -16.47
CA GLU A 91 4.08 -14.41 -16.42
C GLU A 91 5.54 -14.27 -15.98
N ARG A 92 6.04 -15.24 -15.20
CA ARG A 92 7.37 -15.20 -14.57
C ARG A 92 8.51 -15.19 -15.59
N ASP A 93 8.37 -15.91 -16.71
CA ASP A 93 9.37 -15.98 -17.79
C ASP A 93 9.50 -14.68 -18.60
N TYR A 94 8.56 -13.75 -18.42
CA TYR A 94 8.49 -12.51 -19.17
C TYR A 94 8.85 -11.28 -18.34
N LEU A 95 8.93 -11.45 -17.03
CA LEU A 95 9.52 -10.45 -16.16
C LEU A 95 11.04 -10.59 -16.26
N PRO A 96 11.79 -9.48 -16.32
CA PRO A 96 13.20 -9.59 -16.00
C PRO A 96 13.28 -10.29 -14.64
N THR A 97 14.20 -11.24 -14.49
CA THR A 97 14.68 -11.65 -13.17
C THR A 97 15.32 -10.41 -12.57
N VAL A 98 14.49 -9.48 -12.10
CA VAL A 98 14.92 -8.50 -11.12
C VAL A 98 15.36 -9.43 -10.00
N PRO A 99 16.65 -9.47 -9.64
CA PRO A 99 17.01 -10.05 -8.36
C PRO A 99 16.00 -9.45 -7.38
N LYS A 100 15.43 -10.25 -6.49
CA LYS A 100 14.92 -9.67 -5.24
C LYS A 100 16.16 -9.06 -4.55
N GLU A 101 16.68 -7.95 -5.08
CA GLU A 101 17.31 -6.94 -4.25
C GLU A 101 16.26 -6.73 -3.19
N LYS A 102 16.62 -7.06 -1.95
CA LYS A 102 15.88 -6.56 -0.80
C LYS A 102 15.81 -5.06 -1.02
N SER A 103 14.72 -4.59 -1.63
CA SER A 103 14.57 -3.18 -1.93
C SER A 103 14.57 -2.55 -0.55
N GLY A 104 15.64 -1.83 -0.21
CA GLY A 104 15.73 -1.20 1.09
C GLY A 104 14.43 -0.43 1.34
N LEU A 105 13.89 -0.56 2.54
CA LEU A 105 12.66 0.06 3.00
C LEU A 105 12.36 1.38 2.24
N ARG A 106 11.25 1.41 1.50
CA ARG A 106 10.83 2.61 0.76
C ARG A 106 10.02 3.50 1.68
N VAL A 107 10.40 4.78 1.81
CA VAL A 107 9.60 5.76 2.55
C VAL A 107 9.21 6.89 1.61
N THR A 108 7.92 7.13 1.46
CA THR A 108 7.35 8.15 0.56
C THR A 108 6.31 9.00 1.27
N ALA A 109 5.98 10.16 0.70
CA ALA A 109 4.94 11.03 1.24
C ALA A 109 4.13 11.70 0.11
N ASP A 110 2.86 11.92 0.36
CA ASP A 110 2.02 12.80 -0.46
C ASP A 110 2.43 14.27 -0.26
N VAL A 111 2.12 15.11 -1.25
CA VAL A 111 2.30 16.56 -1.13
C VAL A 111 1.24 17.12 -0.18
N LEU A 112 1.69 17.94 0.78
CA LEU A 112 0.83 18.67 1.71
C LEU A 112 0.59 20.11 1.26
N SER A 113 -0.54 20.67 1.68
CA SER A 113 -0.80 22.11 1.57
C SER A 113 -0.16 22.85 2.76
N GLU A 114 0.04 24.16 2.61
CA GLU A 114 0.84 25.02 3.51
C GLU A 114 0.45 24.96 5.01
N ASN A 115 -0.81 24.63 5.31
CA ASN A 115 -1.33 24.55 6.67
C ASN A 115 -1.29 23.14 7.26
N TYR A 116 -0.62 22.19 6.60
CA TYR A 116 -0.57 20.81 7.04
C TYR A 116 0.86 20.32 7.16
N LEU A 117 1.07 19.40 8.09
CA LEU A 117 2.37 18.77 8.32
C LEU A 117 2.23 17.29 8.59
N TYR A 118 3.30 16.57 8.27
CA TYR A 118 3.55 15.25 8.85
C TYR A 118 4.29 15.44 10.17
N PRO A 119 3.88 14.74 11.24
CA PRO A 119 4.56 14.80 12.53
C PRO A 119 5.87 14.00 12.55
N VAL A 120 6.13 13.20 11.52
CA VAL A 120 7.29 12.32 11.39
C VAL A 120 8.04 12.62 10.09
N THR A 121 9.35 12.44 10.11
CA THR A 121 10.21 12.48 8.94
C THR A 121 10.53 11.07 8.42
N PHE A 122 11.14 10.99 7.23
CA PHE A 122 11.60 9.71 6.70
C PHE A 122 12.72 9.09 7.56
N ALA A 123 13.57 9.92 8.16
CA ALA A 123 14.62 9.44 9.07
C ALA A 123 13.99 8.79 10.30
N ASP A 124 12.98 9.43 10.88
CA ASP A 124 12.30 8.93 12.09
C ASP A 124 11.71 7.54 11.88
N VAL A 125 11.07 7.31 10.73
CA VAL A 125 10.49 6.03 10.35
C VAL A 125 11.58 4.97 10.22
N ARG A 126 12.67 5.29 9.51
CA ARG A 126 13.80 4.37 9.30
C ARG A 126 14.48 4.00 10.60
N GLU A 127 14.78 5.00 11.44
CA GLU A 127 15.38 4.80 12.75
C GLU A 127 14.48 3.92 13.64
N THR A 128 13.17 4.21 13.68
CA THR A 128 12.23 3.41 14.48
C THR A 128 12.18 1.96 14.02
N LEU A 129 12.07 1.70 12.72
CA LEU A 129 12.06 0.33 12.19
C LEU A 129 13.40 -0.39 12.42
N ALA A 130 14.52 0.32 12.38
CA ALA A 130 15.83 -0.24 12.69
C ALA A 130 16.01 -0.65 14.16
N THR A 131 15.17 -0.15 15.08
CA THR A 131 15.17 -0.60 16.49
C THR A 131 14.43 -1.92 16.70
N LEU A 132 13.66 -2.38 15.72
CA LEU A 132 12.89 -3.63 15.82
C LEU A 132 13.79 -4.83 15.51
N PRO A 133 13.43 -6.04 15.98
CA PRO A 133 14.06 -7.26 15.51
C PRO A 133 14.05 -7.34 13.97
N PRO A 134 15.16 -7.72 13.32
CA PRO A 134 15.26 -7.71 11.86
C PRO A 134 14.14 -8.49 11.15
N GLU A 135 13.67 -9.59 11.74
CA GLU A 135 12.56 -10.40 11.28
C GLU A 135 11.22 -9.65 11.29
N HIS A 136 11.00 -8.77 12.26
CA HIS A 136 9.80 -7.94 12.33
C HIS A 136 9.89 -6.75 11.38
N ALA A 137 11.07 -6.17 11.22
CA ALA A 137 11.26 -5.08 10.25
C ALA A 137 11.19 -5.59 8.80
N ALA A 138 11.58 -6.83 8.54
CA ALA A 138 11.64 -7.43 7.21
C ALA A 138 10.28 -7.63 6.55
N VAL A 139 9.17 -7.63 7.30
CA VAL A 139 7.82 -7.69 6.71
C VAL A 139 7.46 -6.37 6.01
N VAL A 140 8.12 -5.27 6.38
CA VAL A 140 7.81 -3.93 5.85
C VAL A 140 8.64 -3.61 4.61
N ASP A 141 7.98 -3.63 3.45
CA ASP A 141 8.55 -3.20 2.17
C ASP A 141 8.52 -1.67 2.02
N ALA A 142 7.45 -1.04 2.48
CA ALA A 142 7.24 0.39 2.30
C ALA A 142 6.44 1.05 3.44
N VAL A 143 6.73 2.34 3.67
CA VAL A 143 5.92 3.23 4.50
C VAL A 143 5.54 4.46 3.67
N HIS A 144 4.25 4.79 3.66
CA HIS A 144 3.72 5.92 2.92
C HIS A 144 3.01 6.89 3.86
N LEU A 145 3.50 8.13 3.95
CA LEU A 145 2.85 9.21 4.68
C LEU A 145 1.77 9.81 3.78
N THR A 146 0.50 9.63 4.10
CA THR A 146 -0.58 10.03 3.19
C THR A 146 -1.27 11.33 3.61
N ASN A 147 -1.69 12.13 2.62
CA ASN A 147 -2.43 13.37 2.85
C ASN A 147 -3.95 13.17 3.02
N ARG A 148 -4.42 11.92 3.04
CA ARG A 148 -5.82 11.59 3.25
C ARG A 148 -6.25 11.94 4.66
N LYS A 149 -7.19 12.87 4.75
CA LYS A 149 -7.69 13.39 6.03
C LYS A 149 -8.82 12.55 6.63
N ASN A 150 -9.48 11.71 5.83
CA ASN A 150 -10.81 11.17 6.15
C ASN A 150 -10.82 9.65 6.35
N GLU A 151 -9.78 9.08 6.94
CA GLU A 151 -9.72 7.64 7.22
C GLU A 151 -10.07 7.34 8.69
N THR A 152 -10.75 6.23 8.90
CA THR A 152 -11.23 5.77 10.21
C THR A 152 -10.11 5.24 11.11
N ALA A 153 -8.91 5.07 10.57
CA ALA A 153 -7.73 4.56 11.25
C ALA A 153 -6.54 5.55 11.15
N ASP A 154 -5.62 5.43 12.10
CA ASP A 154 -4.38 6.21 12.16
C ASP A 154 -3.34 5.72 11.14
N ALA A 155 -3.47 4.46 10.74
CA ALA A 155 -2.71 3.81 9.69
C ALA A 155 -3.47 2.59 9.17
N ASP A 156 -3.04 2.05 8.03
CA ASP A 156 -3.43 0.72 7.56
C ASP A 156 -2.20 -0.07 7.10
N TRP A 157 -2.30 -1.38 7.31
CA TRP A 157 -1.41 -2.39 6.77
C TRP A 157 -2.00 -3.02 5.50
N GLY A 158 -1.17 -3.22 4.48
CA GLY A 158 -1.50 -4.06 3.34
C GLY A 158 -0.31 -4.43 2.49
N TRP A 159 -0.11 -5.74 2.27
CA TRP A 159 0.91 -6.31 1.37
C TRP A 159 2.32 -5.72 1.57
N GLY A 160 2.83 -5.73 2.80
CA GLY A 160 4.16 -5.18 3.10
C GLY A 160 4.21 -3.66 3.19
N THR A 161 3.10 -2.95 2.95
CA THR A 161 3.04 -1.48 2.95
C THR A 161 2.25 -0.98 4.15
N ILE A 162 2.84 -0.04 4.89
CA ILE A 162 2.17 0.74 5.93
C ILE A 162 1.79 2.11 5.36
N ARG A 163 0.52 2.49 5.44
CA ARG A 163 0.08 3.86 5.13
C ARG A 163 -0.24 4.58 6.43
N LEU A 164 0.40 5.72 6.68
CA LEU A 164 0.21 6.51 7.91
C LEU A 164 -0.71 7.71 7.62
N HIS A 165 -1.92 7.69 8.20
CA HIS A 165 -2.97 8.73 8.11
C HIS A 165 -2.84 9.77 9.22
N CYS A 166 -1.61 10.27 9.43
CA CYS A 166 -1.26 11.04 10.62
C CYS A 166 -1.07 12.55 10.37
N VAL A 167 -1.62 13.08 9.27
CA VAL A 167 -1.52 14.50 8.94
C VAL A 167 -2.22 15.37 9.97
N LEU A 168 -1.55 16.45 10.34
CA LEU A 168 -2.06 17.46 11.26
C LEU A 168 -2.21 18.80 10.56
N GLU A 169 -3.17 19.59 11.03
CA GLU A 169 -3.22 21.02 10.75
C GLU A 169 -2.20 21.74 11.63
N SER A 170 -1.40 22.62 11.02
CA SER A 170 -0.36 23.40 11.69
C SER A 170 -0.98 24.50 12.54
N VAL A 171 -0.78 24.45 13.86
CA VAL A 171 -1.13 25.54 14.77
C VAL A 171 0.08 26.46 14.90
N LYS A 172 -0.09 27.73 14.54
CA LYS A 172 0.99 28.73 14.53
C LYS A 172 0.81 29.74 15.65
N ASN A 173 1.91 30.24 16.21
CA ASN A 173 1.90 31.39 17.11
C ASN A 173 1.69 32.71 16.32
N THR A 174 1.65 33.84 17.02
CA THR A 174 1.50 35.19 16.42
C THR A 174 2.64 35.58 15.48
N GLU A 175 3.79 34.92 15.57
CA GLU A 175 4.97 35.12 14.73
C GLU A 175 5.00 34.18 13.51
N GLY A 176 3.99 33.32 13.37
CA GLY A 176 3.87 32.35 12.27
C GLY A 176 4.63 31.04 12.47
N ALA A 177 5.32 30.85 13.60
CA ALA A 177 6.02 29.62 13.92
C ALA A 177 5.03 28.52 14.33
N VAL A 178 5.22 27.30 13.80
CA VAL A 178 4.37 26.15 14.17
C VAL A 178 4.73 25.69 15.58
N ILE A 179 3.75 25.71 16.48
CA ILE A 179 3.91 25.34 17.90
C ILE A 179 3.25 24.01 18.25
N ALA A 180 2.24 23.61 17.49
CA ALA A 180 1.49 22.39 17.72
C ALA A 180 0.86 21.89 16.41
N GLY A 181 0.43 20.64 16.43
CA GLY A 181 -0.42 20.08 15.40
C GLY A 181 -1.80 19.77 15.96
N ARG A 182 -2.81 20.06 15.14
CA ARG A 182 -4.23 19.89 15.46
C ARG A 182 -4.84 18.80 14.59
N ARG A 183 -5.57 17.88 15.20
CA ARG A 183 -6.31 16.85 14.50
C ARG A 183 -7.80 17.20 14.42
N ILE A 184 -8.33 17.20 13.20
CA ILE A 184 -9.66 17.74 12.88
C ILE A 184 -10.78 16.70 13.08
N HIS A 185 -10.47 15.40 13.14
CA HIS A 185 -11.51 14.36 13.12
C HIS A 185 -11.79 13.70 14.47
N ALA A 186 -13.08 13.72 14.80
CA ALA A 186 -13.75 13.07 15.92
C ALA A 186 -13.73 11.54 15.79
N LYS A 187 -12.56 10.92 15.91
CA LYS A 187 -12.54 9.58 16.52
C LYS A 187 -13.07 9.76 17.94
N ARG A 188 -13.76 8.75 18.49
CA ARG A 188 -13.70 8.51 19.93
C ARG A 188 -12.24 8.14 20.26
N MET A 189 -11.32 9.09 20.15
CA MET A 189 -10.07 8.94 20.88
C MET A 189 -10.50 8.87 22.32
N SER A 190 -10.20 7.77 23.00
CA SER A 190 -10.29 7.78 24.44
C SER A 190 -9.38 8.94 24.88
N GLY A 191 -9.90 9.87 25.67
CA GLY A 191 -9.09 10.98 26.20
C GLY A 191 -7.78 10.47 26.80
N GLN A 192 -7.78 9.23 27.30
CA GLN A 192 -6.61 8.48 27.75
C GLN A 192 -5.46 8.41 26.76
N ASP A 193 -5.66 8.09 25.46
CA ASP A 193 -4.54 8.03 24.52
C ASP A 193 -4.03 9.42 24.14
N VAL A 194 -4.92 10.42 24.11
CA VAL A 194 -4.51 11.82 23.89
C VAL A 194 -3.60 12.29 25.03
N GLU A 195 -4.06 12.13 26.27
CA GLU A 195 -3.34 12.55 27.47
C GLU A 195 -2.07 11.73 27.71
N ARG A 196 -2.12 10.41 27.50
CA ARG A 196 -0.97 9.50 27.69
C ARG A 196 0.23 9.90 26.82
N PHE A 197 -0.02 10.44 25.64
CA PHE A 197 1.02 10.89 24.72
C PHE A 197 1.12 12.43 24.70
N GLY A 198 0.87 13.09 25.83
CA GLY A 198 1.17 14.52 26.01
C GLY A 198 0.24 15.49 25.27
N GLY A 199 -0.85 15.00 24.69
CA GLY A 199 -1.85 15.82 24.04
C GLY A 199 -2.89 16.37 25.00
N LYS A 200 -3.68 17.30 24.50
CA LYS A 200 -4.85 17.86 25.17
C LYS A 200 -6.02 17.96 24.21
N LEU A 201 -7.22 18.02 24.79
CA LEU A 201 -8.45 18.28 24.05
C LEU A 201 -8.81 19.76 24.18
N GLU A 202 -9.08 20.41 23.05
CA GLU A 202 -9.47 21.82 22.99
C GLU A 202 -10.78 21.97 22.23
N TRP A 203 -11.70 22.74 22.80
CA TRP A 203 -12.94 23.12 22.12
C TRP A 203 -12.73 24.38 21.30
N GLU A 204 -13.11 24.34 20.03
CA GLU A 204 -13.21 25.53 19.18
C GLU A 204 -14.58 25.54 18.50
N GLY A 205 -15.41 26.50 18.91
CA GLY A 205 -16.83 26.53 18.54
C GLY A 205 -17.56 25.28 19.02
N ARG A 206 -18.07 24.48 18.07
CA ARG A 206 -18.81 23.23 18.34
C ARG A 206 -17.98 21.97 18.09
N GLN A 207 -16.69 22.12 17.83
CA GLN A 207 -15.80 21.02 17.50
C GLN A 207 -14.77 20.82 18.60
N LEU A 208 -14.52 19.55 18.93
CA LEU A 208 -13.48 19.15 19.87
C LEU A 208 -12.29 18.66 19.07
N PHE A 209 -11.14 19.28 19.31
CA PHE A 209 -9.89 18.97 18.64
C PHE A 209 -8.94 18.30 19.61
N ALA A 210 -8.15 17.35 19.10
CA ALA A 210 -6.98 16.87 19.80
C ALA A 210 -5.75 17.66 19.32
N VAL A 211 -5.03 18.24 20.27
CA VAL A 211 -3.90 19.13 20.04
C VAL A 211 -2.69 18.58 20.76
N TRP A 212 -1.58 18.47 20.04
CA TRP A 212 -0.31 18.01 20.58
C TRP A 212 0.81 18.96 20.19
N ASN A 213 1.82 19.06 21.05
CA ASN A 213 3.14 19.48 20.56
C ASN A 213 3.63 18.44 19.53
N ILE A 214 4.29 18.91 18.49
CA ILE A 214 4.69 18.04 17.37
C ILE A 214 5.55 16.86 17.84
N ALA A 215 6.46 17.09 18.80
CA ALA A 215 7.33 16.05 19.35
C ALA A 215 6.57 14.92 20.07
N ASP A 216 5.49 15.26 20.76
CA ASP A 216 4.68 14.30 21.51
C ASP A 216 3.86 13.43 20.55
N TYR A 217 3.25 14.06 19.54
CA TYR A 217 2.51 13.32 18.52
C TYR A 217 3.42 12.48 17.61
N ARG A 218 4.62 12.98 17.30
CA ARG A 218 5.67 12.19 16.64
C ARG A 218 5.92 10.88 17.39
N THR A 219 6.04 10.95 18.71
CA THR A 219 6.23 9.76 19.56
C THR A 219 5.05 8.82 19.51
N PHE A 220 3.82 9.35 19.56
CA PHE A 220 2.60 8.56 19.39
C PHE A 220 2.59 7.82 18.04
N VAL A 221 2.84 8.53 16.93
CA VAL A 221 2.84 7.91 15.60
C VAL A 221 3.90 6.82 15.49
N LEU A 222 5.13 7.08 15.92
CA LEU A 222 6.23 6.11 15.77
C LEU A 222 6.08 4.91 16.70
N LYS A 223 5.73 5.12 17.97
CA LYS A 223 5.74 4.04 18.98
C LYS A 223 4.41 3.30 19.09
N ARG A 224 3.29 3.96 18.78
CA ARG A 224 1.97 3.35 18.91
C ARG A 224 1.38 2.94 17.58
N VAL A 225 1.42 3.82 16.58
CA VAL A 225 0.76 3.59 15.29
C VAL A 225 1.65 2.72 14.40
N LEU A 226 2.86 3.16 14.08
CA LEU A 226 3.77 2.43 13.19
C LEU A 226 4.07 1.01 13.70
N ILE A 227 4.43 0.86 14.97
CA ILE A 227 4.70 -0.47 15.56
C ILE A 227 3.46 -1.37 15.56
N HIS A 228 2.26 -0.81 15.71
CA HIS A 228 1.02 -1.57 15.63
C HIS A 228 0.80 -2.16 14.24
N GLU A 229 1.06 -1.39 13.18
CA GLU A 229 0.95 -1.90 11.81
C GLU A 229 2.04 -2.91 11.46
N VAL A 230 3.26 -2.75 11.98
CA VAL A 230 4.29 -3.80 11.86
C VAL A 230 3.81 -5.10 12.49
N ALA A 231 3.15 -5.03 13.64
CA ALA A 231 2.62 -6.22 14.30
C ALA A 231 1.53 -6.93 13.48
N HIS A 232 0.75 -6.19 12.68
CA HIS A 232 -0.17 -6.80 11.72
C HIS A 232 0.59 -7.61 10.66
N GLY A 233 1.66 -7.06 10.08
CA GLY A 233 2.48 -7.78 9.10
C GLY A 233 3.25 -8.98 9.64
N VAL A 234 3.58 -9.00 10.93
CA VAL A 234 4.22 -10.17 11.58
C VAL A 234 3.21 -11.29 11.88
N ALA A 235 1.92 -10.95 12.01
CA ALA A 235 0.86 -11.90 12.32
C ALA A 235 0.22 -12.56 11.09
N GLU A 236 0.49 -12.03 9.88
CA GLU A 236 0.13 -12.61 8.58
C GLU A 236 1.08 -13.74 8.17
#